data_AF-A0A9X4ABC6-F1
#
_entry.id   AF-A0A9X4ABC6-F1
#
_cell.length_a   1.000
_cell.length_b   1.000
_cell.length_c   1.000
_cell.angle_alpha   90.00
_cell.angle_beta   90.00
_cell.angle_gamma   90.00
#
_symmetry.space_group_name_H-M   'P 1'
#
loop_
_entity.id
_entity.type
_entity.pdbx_description
1 polymer ?
#
loop_
_entity_poly.entity_id
_entity_poly.type
_entity_poly.pdbx_seq_one_letter_code
_entity_poly.pdbx_strand_id
1 'polypeptide(L)' 'NSPVQGMAYDKKKKQIYLAFNDYLFKLNRKGRVLDTGSFHTGREFEGICVNGNHFYAELAQRPELLRQRIK' A
#
# COMPACT_ATOMS: atom_id res chain seq x y z
N ASN A 1 12.29 -2.29 10.21
CA ASN A 1 12.59 -2.05 8.79
C ASN A 1 11.56 -2.76 7.95
N SER A 2 10.78 -2.01 7.15
CA SER A 2 9.85 -2.53 6.15
C SER A 2 10.33 -2.04 4.78
N PRO A 3 10.45 -2.90 3.76
CA PRO A 3 10.82 -2.47 2.41
C PRO A 3 9.68 -1.66 1.77
N VAL A 4 10.02 -0.80 0.81
CA VAL A 4 9.02 -0.17 -0.07
C VAL A 4 8.41 -1.25 -0.94
N GLN A 5 7.09 -1.38 -0.90
CA GLN A 5 6.35 -2.33 -1.75
C GLN A 5 5.68 -1.65 -2.94
N GLY A 6 5.55 -0.31 -2.91
CA GLY A 6 5.03 0.41 -4.05
C GLY A 6 5.25 1.91 -3.98
N MET A 7 5.35 2.52 -5.17
CA MET A 7 5.43 3.96 -5.34
C MET A 7 4.55 4.39 -6.51
N ALA A 8 3.74 5.43 -6.32
CA ALA A 8 2.93 6.00 -7.37
C ALA A 8 2.94 7.53 -7.31
N TYR A 9 2.84 8.20 -8.46
CA TYR A 9 2.84 9.66 -8.55
C TYR A 9 1.53 10.18 -9.15
N ASP A 10 0.81 10.99 -8.38
CA ASP A 10 -0.38 11.71 -8.85
C ASP A 10 0.06 13.02 -9.51
N LYS A 11 0.00 13.07 -10.84
CA LYS A 11 0.38 14.25 -11.64
C LYS A 11 -0.49 15.46 -11.36
N LYS A 12 -1.78 15.27 -11.06
CA LYS A 12 -2.75 16.35 -10.83
C LYS A 12 -2.51 17.01 -9.47
N LYS A 13 -2.30 16.20 -8.42
CA LYS A 13 -2.03 16.70 -7.06
C LYS A 13 -0.56 16.98 -6.79
N LYS A 14 0.35 16.57 -7.69
CA LYS A 14 1.81 16.66 -7.54
C LYS A 14 2.30 15.98 -6.25
N GLN A 15 1.75 14.80 -5.97
CA GLN A 15 1.98 14.04 -4.75
C GLN A 15 2.54 12.66 -5.07
N ILE A 16 3.45 12.20 -4.20
CA ILE A 16 4.02 10.86 -4.24
C ILE A 16 3.31 10.03 -3.17
N TYR A 17 2.93 8.81 -3.52
CA TYR A 17 2.42 7.82 -2.59
C TYR A 17 3.47 6.72 -2.45
N LEU A 18 3.81 6.35 -1.21
CA LEU A 18 4.72 5.26 -0.88
C LEU A 18 4.00 4.24 -0.01
N ALA A 19 4.08 2.97 -0.37
CA ALA A 19 3.46 1.86 0.34
C ALA A 19 4.49 0.99 1.06
N PHE A 20 4.20 0.64 2.31
CA PHE A 20 5.01 -0.23 3.18
C PHE A 20 4.07 -1.13 4.00
N ASN A 21 4.16 -2.44 3.83
CA ASN A 21 3.20 -3.42 4.35
C ASN A 21 1.76 -2.98 4.07
N ASP A 22 1.01 -2.59 5.10
CA ASP A 22 -0.35 -2.08 5.00
C ASP A 22 -0.46 -0.55 5.18
N TYR A 23 0.68 0.14 5.26
CA TYR A 23 0.76 1.60 5.40
C TYR A 23 0.93 2.30 4.06
N LEU A 24 0.31 3.48 3.96
CA LEU A 24 0.42 4.40 2.84
C LEU A 24 0.88 5.77 3.34
N PHE A 25 1.98 6.25 2.79
CA PHE A 25 2.51 7.58 3.03
C PHE A 25 2.23 8.46 1.84
N LYS A 26 1.77 9.67 2.10
CA LYS A 26 1.55 10.70 1.09
C LYS A 26 2.60 11.79 1.28
N LEU A 27 3.34 12.09 0.21
CA LEU A 27 4.45 13.01 0.23
C LEU A 27 4.24 14.10 -0.83
N ASN A 28 4.82 15.27 -0.59
CA ASN A 28 5.01 16.25 -1.66
C ASN A 28 6.25 15.89 -2.51
N ARG A 29 6.45 16.59 -3.63
CA ARG A 29 7.61 16.38 -4.53
C ARG A 29 8.99 16.55 -3.89
N LYS A 30 9.07 17.22 -2.73
CA LYS A 30 10.33 17.40 -1.99
C LYS A 30 10.58 16.27 -0.97
N GLY A 31 9.71 15.26 -0.92
CA GLY A 31 9.83 14.14 0.02
C GLY A 31 9.33 14.46 1.43
N ARG A 32 8.69 15.61 1.67
CA ARG A 32 8.04 15.87 2.96
C ARG A 32 6.74 15.06 3.03
N VAL A 33 6.59 14.30 4.11
CA VAL A 33 5.35 13.63 4.47
C VAL A 33 4.27 14.68 4.73
N LEU A 34 3.16 14.53 4.02
CA LEU A 34 1.97 15.35 4.16
C LEU A 34 0.91 14.65 5.02
N ASP A 35 0.80 13.33 4.86
CA ASP A 35 -0.21 12.51 5.51
C ASP A 35 0.20 11.03 5.53
N THR A 36 -0.41 10.25 6.40
CA THR A 36 -0.19 8.80 6.53
C THR A 36 -1.51 8.09 6.81
N GLY A 37 -1.69 6.90 6.25
CA GLY A 37 -2.81 6.03 6.56
C GLY A 37 -2.40 4.57 6.56
N SER A 38 -3.28 3.71 7.06
CA SER A 38 -3.14 2.26 6.97
C SER A 38 -4.42 1.61 6.50
N PHE A 39 -4.29 0.47 5.83
CA PHE A 39 -5.40 -0.31 5.32
C PHE A 39 -5.42 -1.64 6.08
N HIS A 40 -6.34 -1.80 7.03
CA HIS A 40 -6.47 -3.01 7.86
C HIS A 40 -7.10 -4.18 7.07
N THR A 41 -6.42 -4.62 6.01
CA THR A 41 -6.88 -5.69 5.12
C THR A 41 -6.46 -7.08 5.60
N GLY A 42 -5.54 -7.15 6.56
CA GLY A 42 -4.86 -8.39 6.96
C GLY A 42 -3.90 -8.92 5.88
N ARG A 43 -3.57 -8.09 4.89
CA ARG A 43 -2.65 -8.37 3.77
C ARG A 43 -1.73 -7.18 3.54
N GLU A 44 -0.55 -7.47 3.01
CA GLU A 44 0.44 -6.45 2.64
C GLU A 44 0.21 -5.97 1.21
N PHE A 45 0.69 -4.77 0.89
CA PHE A 45 0.74 -4.27 -0.48
C PHE A 45 1.80 -5.00 -1.30
N GLU A 46 1.50 -5.28 -2.57
CA GLU A 46 2.45 -5.84 -3.55
C GLU A 46 2.72 -4.88 -4.72
N GLY A 47 1.99 -3.76 -4.75
CA GLY A 47 2.09 -2.74 -5.77
C GLY A 47 0.95 -1.75 -5.63
N ILE A 48 1.19 -0.51 -6.06
CA ILE A 48 0.17 0.55 -6.03
C ILE A 48 0.15 1.34 -7.35
N CYS A 49 -1.00 1.88 -7.68
CA CYS A 49 -1.20 2.78 -8.81
C CYS A 49 -2.18 3.90 -8.43
N VAL A 50 -1.98 5.08 -9.02
CA VAL A 50 -2.95 6.18 -8.96
C VAL A 50 -3.34 6.59 -10.36
N ASN A 51 -4.65 6.66 -10.62
CA ASN A 51 -5.19 7.10 -11.90
C ASN A 51 -6.40 8.00 -11.67
N GLY A 52 -6.27 9.28 -12.04
CA GLY A 52 -7.28 10.30 -11.79
C GLY A 52 -7.56 10.45 -10.29
N ASN A 53 -8.78 10.13 -9.87
CA ASN A 53 -9.18 10.16 -8.47
C ASN A 53 -9.13 8.79 -7.77
N HIS A 54 -8.65 7.75 -8.46
CA HIS A 54 -8.64 6.38 -7.93
C HIS A 54 -7.24 5.97 -7.50
N PHE A 55 -7.21 5.27 -6.37
CA PHE A 55 -6.04 4.55 -5.86
C PHE A 55 -6.31 3.05 -6.02
N TYR A 56 -5.35 2.33 -6.57
CA TYR A 56 -5.37 0.90 -6.73
C TYR A 56 -4.20 0.31 -5.96
N ALA A 57 -4.44 -0.81 -5.30
CA ALA A 57 -3.41 -1.57 -4.63
C ALA A 57 -3.63 -3.06 -4.89
N GLU A 58 -2.55 -3.75 -5.26
CA GLU A 58 -2.51 -5.20 -5.23
C GLU A 58 -2.16 -5.63 -3.81
N LEU A 59 -2.87 -6.64 -3.31
CA LEU A 59 -2.68 -7.18 -1.98
C LEU A 59 -2.07 -8.58 -2.09
N ALA A 60 -1.09 -8.85 -1.25
CA ALA A 60 -0.44 -10.15 -1.15
C ALA A 60 -1.49 -11.27 -1.03
N GLN A 61 -1.38 -12.27 -1.89
CA GLN A 61 -2.22 -13.45 -1.78
C GLN A 61 -1.76 -14.27 -0.58
N ARG A 62 -2.59 -14.33 0.45
CA ARG A 62 -2.31 -15.16 1.62
C ARG A 62 -2.53 -16.64 1.25
N PRO A 63 -1.56 -17.54 1.45
CA PRO A 63 -1.84 -18.97 1.44
C PRO A 63 -2.80 -19.29 2.59
N GLU A 64 -3.93 -19.93 2.27
CA GLU A 64 -4.91 -20.34 3.27
C GLU A 64 -4.42 -21.61 3.98
N LEU A 65 -4.25 -21.52 5.30
CA LEU A 65 -3.90 -22.68 6.12
C LEU A 65 -5.17 -23.25 6.73
N LEU A 66 -5.61 -24.40 6.23
CA LEU A 66 -6.64 -25.20 6.89
C LEU A 66 -5.99 -25.99 8.04
N ARG A 67 -6.35 -25.65 9.28
CA ARG A 67 -5.94 -26.41 10.47
C ARG A 67 -7.17 -27.08 11.11
N GLN A 68 -7.27 -28.40 10.96
CA GLN A 68 -8.29 -29.20 11.63
C GLN A 68 -7.63 -30.34 12.41
N ARG A 69 -8.10 -30.60 13.63
CA ARG A 69 -7.75 -31.83 14.34
C ARG A 69 -8.53 -32.97 13.71
N ILE A 70 -7.84 -33.87 13.00
CA ILE A 70 -8.43 -35.11 12.49
C ILE A 70 -8.72 -35.99 13.72
N LYS A 71 -9.95 -36.52 13.81
CA LYS A 71 -10.33 -37.52 14.81
C LYS A 71 -10.14 -38.90 14.21
#